data_AF-A0A9Q2XN71-F1
#
_entry.id   AF-A0A9Q2XN71-F1
#
_cell.length_a   1.000
_cell.length_b   1.000
_cell.length_c   1.000
_cell.angle_alpha   90.00
_cell.angle_beta   90.00
_cell.angle_gamma   90.00
#
_symmetry.space_group_name_H-M   'P 1'
#
loop_
_entity.id
_entity.type
_entity.pdbx_description
1 polymer ?
#
loop_
_entity_poly.entity_id
_entity_poly.type
_entity_poly.pdbx_seq_one_letter_code
_entity_poly.pdbx_strand_id
1 'polypeptide(L)'
;MTRSLRTLYALLFMALLLGLGIWSLGGLGSFQRTAQMTVLNGKLAKAAETHYDEQFPIKRLGTNLWAALDFKLFNEGRPGVVLGREQWLFSDEEFKPVAGAEQYEAENLALIRGVRDTLQQQGVQLVLAIIPAKARLYPEYIGEQAPASLHQDLYNQFHAKARQAGVFAPDLLGPLQAAKAQGQVFLRTDTHWTPMGAEVVAEHLADAVARQDLLSGTPQLFVTEAKPATPYKGDLTNFLPLDPLFSNLLPTPDSLQPRSTRPAQAQADSGDALFADSEIPVALIGTSYSANPHWNFLGALQQALRSDVVNYAEDGHGPLVPMLKYLNTDAFKHSAPQVLVWEFPERYLPMKNDLSAFDPQWIAQLKKTRTANQDMALSSNRTQH
;
A
#
# COMPACT_ATOMS: atom_id res chain seq x y z
N MET A 1 -10.90 51.05 13.60
CA MET A 1 -9.53 51.26 13.07
C MET A 1 -9.34 52.72 12.72
N THR A 2 -8.32 53.39 13.27
CA THR A 2 -7.99 54.79 12.97
C THR A 2 -7.35 54.93 11.57
N ARG A 3 -7.48 56.09 10.93
CA ARG A 3 -6.89 56.37 9.60
C ARG A 3 -5.39 56.05 9.56
N SER A 4 -4.68 56.32 10.64
CA SER A 4 -3.24 56.08 10.81
C SER A 4 -2.87 54.59 10.80
N LEU A 5 -3.75 53.73 11.33
CA LEU A 5 -3.53 52.29 11.35
C LEU A 5 -3.72 51.69 9.94
N ARG A 6 -4.66 52.22 9.16
CA ARG A 6 -4.89 51.80 7.76
C ARG A 6 -3.74 52.20 6.85
N THR A 7 -3.17 53.39 7.02
CA THR A 7 -1.98 53.81 6.26
C THR A 7 -0.75 53.00 6.63
N LEU A 8 -0.52 52.70 7.91
CA LEU A 8 0.57 51.82 8.33
C LEU A 8 0.43 50.41 7.73
N TYR A 9 -0.78 49.85 7.77
CA TYR A 9 -1.08 48.55 7.16
C TYR A 9 -0.83 48.56 5.64
N ALA A 10 -1.31 49.59 4.92
CA ALA A 10 -1.10 49.71 3.48
C ALA A 10 0.39 49.85 3.10
N LEU A 11 1.17 50.60 3.90
CA LEU A 11 2.61 50.75 3.69
C LEU A 11 3.36 49.44 3.96
N LEU A 12 3.03 48.72 5.03
CA LEU A 12 3.61 47.41 5.32
C LEU A 12 3.25 46.38 4.25
N PHE A 13 2.01 46.39 3.76
CA PHE A 13 1.57 45.52 2.68
C PHE A 13 2.28 45.83 1.36
N MET A 14 2.44 47.11 0.99
CA MET A 14 3.22 47.50 -0.18
C MET A 14 4.71 47.16 -0.04
N ALA A 15 5.30 47.35 1.14
CA ALA A 15 6.69 46.99 1.40
C ALA A 15 6.90 45.47 1.30
N LEU A 16 5.94 44.68 1.81
CA LEU A 16 5.94 43.22 1.67
C LEU A 16 5.83 42.81 0.18
N LEU A 17 4.90 43.39 -0.57
CA LEU A 17 4.75 43.11 -2.01
C LEU A 17 5.98 43.50 -2.82
N LEU A 18 6.62 44.63 -2.50
CA LEU A 18 7.87 45.05 -3.14
C LEU A 18 9.01 44.10 -2.77
N GLY A 19 9.14 43.69 -1.50
CA GLY A 19 10.14 42.73 -1.06
C GLY A 19 9.96 41.37 -1.74
N LEU A 20 8.73 40.88 -1.81
CA LEU A 20 8.36 39.67 -2.55
C LEU A 20 8.65 39.81 -4.05
N GLY A 21 8.33 40.95 -4.66
CA GLY A 21 8.61 41.24 -6.06
C GLY A 21 10.11 41.27 -6.38
N ILE A 22 10.91 41.87 -5.52
CA ILE A 22 12.38 41.93 -5.68
C ILE A 22 12.99 40.53 -5.51
N TRP A 23 12.54 39.75 -4.52
CA TRP A 23 13.00 38.37 -4.31
C TRP A 23 12.61 37.46 -5.49
N SER A 24 11.40 37.65 -6.02
CA SER A 24 10.90 36.99 -7.24
C SER A 24 11.84 37.13 -8.44
N LEU A 25 12.51 38.28 -8.58
CA LEU A 25 13.47 38.52 -9.67
C LEU A 25 14.77 37.70 -9.55
N GLY A 26 15.09 37.19 -8.35
CA GLY A 26 16.28 36.37 -8.11
C GLY A 26 16.27 35.03 -8.86
N GLY A 27 15.09 34.44 -9.09
CA GLY A 27 14.92 33.18 -9.83
C GLY A 27 15.24 33.28 -11.33
N LEU A 28 15.33 34.50 -11.88
CA LEU A 28 15.67 34.75 -13.28
C LEU A 28 17.19 34.84 -13.53
N GLY A 29 18.00 35.05 -12.48
CA GLY A 29 19.44 35.32 -12.61
C GLY A 29 20.29 34.11 -13.03
N SER A 30 19.76 32.88 -12.87
CA SER A 30 20.46 31.63 -13.21
C SER A 30 20.04 31.04 -14.55
N PHE A 31 19.14 31.69 -15.29
CA PHE A 31 18.66 31.19 -16.57
C PHE A 31 19.73 31.35 -17.67
N GLN A 32 20.31 30.23 -18.11
CA GLN A 32 21.26 30.20 -19.23
C GLN A 32 20.56 29.78 -20.53
N ARG A 33 20.63 30.63 -21.54
CA ARG A 33 20.07 30.37 -22.87
C ARG A 33 20.99 29.45 -23.66
N THR A 34 20.45 28.36 -24.21
CA THR A 34 21.17 27.52 -25.20
C THR A 34 20.72 27.83 -26.64
N ALA A 35 21.59 27.56 -27.62
CA ALA A 35 21.37 27.89 -29.03
C ALA A 35 20.12 27.22 -29.67
N GLN A 36 19.59 26.17 -29.03
CA GLN A 36 18.42 25.40 -29.48
C GLN A 36 17.08 26.01 -29.03
N MET A 37 17.10 27.06 -28.19
CA MET A 37 15.92 27.73 -27.67
C MET A 37 15.55 28.94 -28.54
N THR A 38 14.83 28.69 -29.63
CA THR A 38 14.35 29.72 -30.56
C THR A 38 13.12 30.48 -30.05
N VAL A 39 13.09 31.79 -30.30
CA VAL A 39 12.01 32.71 -29.89
C VAL A 39 10.73 32.47 -30.70
N LEU A 40 10.87 32.11 -31.97
CA LEU A 40 9.77 31.94 -32.93
C LEU A 40 8.85 30.75 -32.62
N ASN A 41 9.32 29.78 -31.82
CA ASN A 41 8.61 28.51 -31.59
C ASN A 41 8.07 28.39 -30.16
N GLY A 42 8.13 29.47 -29.35
CA GLY A 42 7.66 29.48 -27.95
C GLY A 42 8.50 28.64 -26.96
N LYS A 43 9.50 27.88 -27.43
CA LYS A 43 10.35 27.03 -26.59
C LYS A 43 11.19 27.81 -25.58
N LEU A 44 11.65 29.01 -25.93
CA LEU A 44 12.33 29.90 -24.99
C LEU A 44 11.39 30.37 -23.87
N ALA A 45 10.16 30.77 -24.21
CA ALA A 45 9.18 31.23 -23.24
C ALA A 45 8.80 30.10 -22.27
N LYS A 46 8.54 28.89 -22.80
CA LYS A 46 8.24 27.71 -21.98
C LYS A 46 9.40 27.28 -21.08
N ALA A 47 10.64 27.36 -21.58
CA ALA A 47 11.83 27.06 -20.78
C ALA A 47 12.07 28.11 -19.67
N ALA A 48 11.85 29.39 -19.98
CA ALA A 48 11.94 30.46 -18.99
C ALA A 48 10.83 30.38 -17.94
N GLU A 49 9.60 30.07 -18.35
CA GLU A 49 8.46 29.85 -17.46
C GLU A 49 8.68 28.64 -16.54
N THR A 50 9.12 27.51 -17.08
CA THR A 50 9.41 26.29 -16.29
C THR A 50 10.52 26.54 -15.27
N HIS A 51 11.62 27.18 -15.69
CA HIS A 51 12.73 27.53 -14.80
C HIS A 51 12.32 28.52 -13.71
N TYR A 52 11.51 29.51 -14.07
CA TYR A 52 10.96 30.49 -13.13
C TYR A 52 10.04 29.81 -12.10
N ASP A 53 9.11 28.95 -12.54
CA ASP A 53 8.18 28.23 -11.68
C ASP A 53 8.89 27.26 -10.71
N GLU A 54 9.99 26.63 -11.14
CA GLU A 54 10.81 25.75 -10.30
C GLU A 54 11.57 26.50 -9.21
N GLN A 55 12.03 27.72 -9.51
CA GLN A 55 12.82 28.56 -8.61
C GLN A 55 11.98 29.51 -7.76
N PHE A 56 10.66 29.63 -8.02
CA PHE A 56 9.80 30.64 -7.38
C PHE A 56 9.51 30.30 -5.89
N PRO A 57 10.14 30.99 -4.92
CA PRO A 57 10.04 30.62 -3.51
C PRO A 57 8.65 30.93 -2.93
N ILE A 58 7.97 31.93 -3.49
CA ILE A 58 6.74 32.52 -2.96
C ILE A 58 5.53 31.62 -3.18
N LYS A 59 5.50 30.83 -4.26
CA LYS A 59 4.45 29.82 -4.48
C LYS A 59 4.49 28.76 -3.40
N ARG A 60 5.69 28.27 -3.03
CA ARG A 60 5.88 27.32 -1.92
C ARG A 60 5.58 27.93 -0.56
N LEU A 61 6.02 29.16 -0.30
CA LEU A 61 5.69 29.88 0.94
C LEU A 61 4.18 30.09 1.09
N GLY A 62 3.50 30.53 0.04
CA GLY A 62 2.05 30.77 0.03
C GLY A 62 1.25 29.48 0.22
N THR A 63 1.60 28.41 -0.51
CA THR A 63 0.92 27.12 -0.34
C THR A 63 1.17 26.50 1.02
N ASN A 64 2.39 26.59 1.57
CA ASN A 64 2.70 26.03 2.89
C ASN A 64 2.10 26.86 4.03
N LEU A 65 2.06 28.18 3.89
CA LEU A 65 1.42 29.06 4.87
C LEU A 65 -0.10 28.87 4.88
N TRP A 66 -0.73 28.82 3.70
CA TRP A 66 -2.16 28.56 3.58
C TRP A 66 -2.52 27.17 4.14
N ALA A 67 -1.73 26.16 3.78
CA ALA A 67 -2.01 24.81 4.21
C ALA A 67 -1.64 24.53 5.68
N ALA A 68 -0.69 25.26 6.27
CA ALA A 68 -0.45 25.24 7.71
C ALA A 68 -1.53 25.99 8.51
N LEU A 69 -2.11 27.05 7.93
CA LEU A 69 -3.30 27.69 8.47
C LEU A 69 -4.49 26.72 8.42
N ASP A 70 -4.70 26.02 7.31
CA ASP A 70 -5.73 24.99 7.21
C ASP A 70 -5.50 23.83 8.20
N PHE A 71 -4.26 23.33 8.31
CA PHE A 71 -3.87 22.31 9.29
C PHE A 71 -4.16 22.75 10.73
N LYS A 72 -3.86 24.01 11.07
CA LYS A 72 -4.03 24.53 12.43
C LYS A 72 -5.47 24.93 12.77
N LEU A 73 -6.24 25.40 11.79
CA LEU A 73 -7.61 25.90 11.99
C LEU A 73 -8.67 24.83 11.81
N PHE A 74 -8.45 23.88 10.90
CA PHE A 74 -9.45 22.88 10.50
C PHE A 74 -9.00 21.43 10.75
N ASN A 75 -7.73 21.21 11.15
CA ASN A 75 -7.19 19.87 11.35
C ASN A 75 -7.32 18.99 10.07
N GLU A 76 -7.15 19.62 8.91
CA GLU A 76 -7.27 18.97 7.59
C GLU A 76 -5.87 18.77 6.95
N GLY A 77 -5.61 17.57 6.43
CA GLY A 77 -4.42 17.25 5.62
C GLY A 77 -4.64 17.45 4.11
N ARG A 78 -3.62 17.24 3.28
CA ARG A 78 -3.83 17.11 1.82
C ARG A 78 -4.65 15.83 1.52
N PRO A 79 -5.30 15.72 0.35
CA PRO A 79 -5.83 14.43 -0.11
C PRO A 79 -4.76 13.34 0.07
N GLY A 80 -5.10 12.27 0.79
CA GLY A 80 -4.20 11.19 1.20
C GLY A 80 -4.11 10.94 2.70
N VAL A 81 -4.46 11.90 3.57
CA VAL A 81 -4.35 11.72 5.05
C VAL A 81 -5.51 12.31 5.84
N VAL A 82 -5.93 11.59 6.89
CA VAL A 82 -6.91 12.02 7.90
C VAL A 82 -6.22 12.11 9.26
N LEU A 83 -6.47 13.21 9.99
CA LEU A 83 -5.89 13.43 11.31
C LEU A 83 -6.68 12.72 12.41
N GLY A 84 -5.99 11.90 13.19
CA GLY A 84 -6.50 11.25 14.38
C GLY A 84 -6.15 12.00 15.67
N ARG A 85 -6.58 11.41 16.79
CA ARG A 85 -6.16 11.83 18.13
C ARG A 85 -4.73 11.40 18.40
N GLU A 86 -4.08 12.04 19.37
CA GLU A 86 -2.74 11.66 19.86
C GLU A 86 -1.69 11.55 18.74
N GLN A 87 -1.74 12.45 17.76
CA GLN A 87 -0.83 12.47 16.61
C GLN A 87 -0.89 11.20 15.73
N TRP A 88 -1.99 10.45 15.77
CA TRP A 88 -2.26 9.40 14.78
C TRP A 88 -2.65 10.01 13.45
N LEU A 89 -2.17 9.41 12.37
CA LEU A 89 -2.56 9.73 11.01
C LEU A 89 -3.21 8.51 10.40
N PHE A 90 -4.19 8.66 9.52
CA PHE A 90 -4.77 7.56 8.76
C PHE A 90 -4.80 7.87 7.27
N SER A 91 -4.78 6.84 6.42
CA SER A 91 -5.02 7.05 4.98
C SER A 91 -6.46 7.47 4.77
N ASP A 92 -6.69 8.48 3.92
CA ASP A 92 -8.06 8.89 3.57
C ASP A 92 -8.81 7.83 2.74
N GLU A 93 -8.10 6.88 2.14
CA GLU A 93 -8.64 5.70 1.46
C GLU A 93 -9.46 4.81 2.41
N GLU A 94 -9.18 4.85 3.72
CA GLU A 94 -9.92 4.11 4.76
C GLU A 94 -11.14 4.89 5.28
N PHE A 95 -11.38 6.12 4.78
CA PHE A 95 -12.43 7.02 5.28
C PHE A 95 -13.40 7.47 4.20
N LYS A 96 -12.89 7.80 3.02
CA LYS A 96 -13.68 8.44 1.96
C LYS A 96 -14.66 7.45 1.31
N PRO A 97 -15.87 7.91 0.92
CA PRO A 97 -16.70 7.12 0.03
C PRO A 97 -16.04 7.00 -1.34
N VAL A 98 -16.27 5.90 -2.04
CA VAL A 98 -15.79 5.69 -3.41
C VAL A 98 -16.99 5.73 -4.37
N ALA A 99 -16.97 6.66 -5.33
CA ALA A 99 -17.99 6.70 -6.37
C ALA A 99 -17.89 5.43 -7.24
N GLY A 100 -18.98 4.68 -7.36
CA GLY A 100 -18.98 3.40 -8.07
C GLY A 100 -18.38 2.22 -7.28
N ALA A 101 -18.24 2.35 -5.95
CA ALA A 101 -17.69 1.30 -5.07
C ALA A 101 -18.29 -0.08 -5.37
N GLU A 102 -19.62 -0.21 -5.42
CA GLU A 102 -20.29 -1.49 -5.66
C GLU A 102 -19.87 -2.16 -6.97
N GLN A 103 -19.69 -1.37 -8.03
CA GLN A 103 -19.20 -1.87 -9.32
C GLN A 103 -17.75 -2.33 -9.19
N TYR A 104 -16.87 -1.52 -8.60
CA TYR A 104 -15.46 -1.87 -8.44
C TYR A 104 -15.27 -3.10 -7.53
N GLU A 105 -16.03 -3.21 -6.45
CA GLU A 105 -16.03 -4.41 -5.61
C GLU A 105 -16.42 -5.65 -6.43
N ALA A 106 -17.52 -5.58 -7.20
CA ALA A 106 -17.95 -6.70 -8.04
C ALA A 106 -16.89 -7.10 -9.08
N GLU A 107 -16.24 -6.11 -9.70
CA GLU A 107 -15.17 -6.35 -10.69
C GLU A 107 -13.92 -6.96 -10.04
N ASN A 108 -13.48 -6.43 -8.90
CA ASN A 108 -12.31 -6.91 -8.17
C ASN A 108 -12.54 -8.32 -7.60
N LEU A 109 -13.73 -8.63 -7.10
CA LEU A 109 -14.09 -9.99 -6.67
C LEU A 109 -14.11 -10.98 -7.82
N ALA A 110 -14.60 -10.57 -9.00
CA ALA A 110 -14.55 -11.41 -10.19
C ALA A 110 -13.11 -11.72 -10.60
N LEU A 111 -12.19 -10.76 -10.46
CA LEU A 111 -10.76 -10.96 -10.68
C LEU A 111 -10.14 -11.88 -9.61
N ILE A 112 -10.41 -11.66 -8.33
CA ILE A 112 -9.90 -12.51 -7.23
C ILE A 112 -10.32 -13.96 -7.44
N ARG A 113 -11.59 -14.20 -7.80
CA ARG A 113 -12.09 -15.53 -8.17
C ARG A 113 -11.35 -16.10 -9.38
N GLY A 114 -11.14 -15.28 -10.41
CA GLY A 114 -10.42 -15.68 -11.62
C GLY A 114 -8.98 -16.09 -11.36
N VAL A 115 -8.27 -15.33 -10.52
CA VAL A 115 -6.92 -15.64 -10.04
C VAL A 115 -6.96 -16.97 -9.31
N ARG A 116 -7.86 -17.15 -8.35
CA ARG A 116 -8.02 -18.40 -7.61
C ARG A 116 -8.23 -19.61 -8.53
N ASP A 117 -9.09 -19.49 -9.53
CA ASP A 117 -9.35 -20.57 -10.48
C ASP A 117 -8.12 -20.86 -11.38
N THR A 118 -7.39 -19.82 -11.80
CA THR A 118 -6.13 -19.96 -12.56
C THR A 118 -5.05 -20.67 -11.74
N LEU A 119 -4.89 -20.29 -10.47
CA LEU A 119 -3.95 -20.92 -9.54
C LEU A 119 -4.31 -22.38 -9.31
N GLN A 120 -5.60 -22.68 -9.08
CA GLN A 120 -6.08 -24.04 -8.87
C GLN A 120 -5.82 -24.96 -10.08
N GLN A 121 -5.91 -24.44 -11.31
CA GLN A 121 -5.61 -25.21 -12.53
C GLN A 121 -4.14 -25.66 -12.60
N GLN A 122 -3.23 -24.94 -11.93
CA GLN A 122 -1.81 -25.27 -11.80
C GLN A 122 -1.48 -25.97 -10.48
N GLY A 123 -2.50 -26.41 -9.71
CA GLY A 123 -2.30 -27.07 -8.41
C GLY A 123 -1.88 -26.14 -7.27
N VAL A 124 -1.87 -24.82 -7.48
CA VAL A 124 -1.44 -23.83 -6.47
C VAL A 124 -2.59 -23.51 -5.52
N GLN A 125 -2.32 -23.59 -4.21
CA GLN A 125 -3.28 -23.23 -3.16
C GLN A 125 -3.19 -21.74 -2.84
N LEU A 126 -4.29 -21.01 -3.04
CA LEU A 126 -4.37 -19.59 -2.71
C LEU A 126 -4.75 -19.37 -1.24
N VAL A 127 -3.91 -18.65 -0.50
CA VAL A 127 -4.18 -18.09 0.83
C VAL A 127 -4.31 -16.57 0.69
N LEU A 128 -5.53 -16.05 0.71
CA LEU A 128 -5.80 -14.61 0.65
C LEU A 128 -5.67 -13.99 2.06
N ALA A 129 -4.62 -13.20 2.28
CA ALA A 129 -4.39 -12.46 3.50
C ALA A 129 -5.07 -11.08 3.41
N ILE A 130 -6.33 -11.01 3.84
CA ILE A 130 -7.09 -9.75 3.89
C ILE A 130 -6.61 -8.92 5.08
N ILE A 131 -5.91 -7.82 4.82
CA ILE A 131 -5.37 -6.97 5.89
C ILE A 131 -6.44 -5.99 6.36
N PRO A 132 -6.82 -6.00 7.65
CA PRO A 132 -7.79 -5.04 8.17
C PRO A 132 -7.23 -3.61 8.14
N ALA A 133 -8.11 -2.64 7.90
CA ALA A 133 -7.79 -1.22 7.87
C ALA A 133 -7.23 -0.77 9.22
N LYS A 134 -6.28 0.17 9.19
CA LYS A 134 -5.71 0.74 10.42
C LYS A 134 -6.80 1.45 11.23
N ALA A 135 -7.70 2.17 10.56
CA ALA A 135 -8.86 2.81 11.19
C ALA A 135 -9.80 1.82 11.89
N ARG A 136 -9.91 0.57 11.39
CA ARG A 136 -10.69 -0.50 12.04
C ARG A 136 -9.99 -1.05 13.27
N LEU A 137 -8.67 -1.18 13.23
CA LEU A 137 -7.87 -1.70 14.34
C LEU A 137 -7.67 -0.67 15.46
N TYR A 138 -7.64 0.61 15.14
CA TYR A 138 -7.39 1.72 16.07
C TYR A 138 -8.53 2.74 16.12
N PRO A 139 -9.79 2.33 16.37
CA PRO A 139 -10.91 3.26 16.46
C PRO A 139 -10.76 4.25 17.62
N GLU A 140 -10.01 3.87 18.67
CA GLU A 140 -9.72 4.74 19.80
C GLU A 140 -8.87 5.96 19.42
N TYR A 141 -8.19 5.97 18.28
CA TYR A 141 -7.40 7.12 17.81
C TYR A 141 -8.05 7.86 16.64
N ILE A 142 -9.25 7.47 16.21
CA ILE A 142 -10.02 8.26 15.23
C ILE A 142 -10.32 9.65 15.80
N GLY A 143 -10.16 10.67 14.96
CA GLY A 143 -10.43 12.08 15.25
C GLY A 143 -11.90 12.45 15.02
N GLU A 144 -12.14 13.68 14.58
CA GLU A 144 -13.50 14.17 14.31
C GLU A 144 -14.13 13.55 13.06
N GLN A 145 -13.31 13.23 12.06
CA GLN A 145 -13.76 12.62 10.82
C GLN A 145 -13.91 11.11 10.99
N ALA A 146 -15.15 10.61 10.98
CA ALA A 146 -15.42 9.17 10.99
C ALA A 146 -15.34 8.57 9.57
N PRO A 147 -14.98 7.28 9.43
CA PRO A 147 -15.07 6.58 8.15
C PRO A 147 -16.50 6.57 7.60
N ALA A 148 -16.64 6.72 6.28
CA ALA A 148 -17.93 6.60 5.59
C ALA A 148 -18.55 5.21 5.78
N SER A 149 -19.87 5.10 5.56
CA SER A 149 -20.62 3.85 5.75
C SER A 149 -20.06 2.67 4.97
N LEU A 150 -19.48 2.91 3.79
CA LEU A 150 -18.75 1.92 2.99
C LEU A 150 -17.75 1.11 3.81
N HIS A 151 -17.03 1.76 4.73
CA HIS A 151 -15.91 1.15 5.47
C HIS A 151 -16.35 0.45 6.76
N GLN A 152 -17.58 0.64 7.23
CA GLN A 152 -18.02 0.14 8.54
C GLN A 152 -17.90 -1.39 8.66
N ASP A 153 -18.29 -2.12 7.61
CA ASP A 153 -18.34 -3.59 7.61
C ASP A 153 -17.56 -4.23 6.43
N LEU A 154 -16.75 -3.42 5.72
CA LEU A 154 -16.04 -3.84 4.51
C LEU A 154 -15.21 -5.12 4.72
N TYR A 155 -14.45 -5.21 5.81
CA TYR A 155 -13.65 -6.40 6.15
C TYR A 155 -14.49 -7.69 6.23
N ASN A 156 -15.61 -7.66 6.97
CA ASN A 156 -16.46 -8.83 7.14
C ASN A 156 -17.15 -9.20 5.83
N GLN A 157 -17.62 -8.20 5.08
CA GLN A 157 -18.21 -8.41 3.76
C GLN A 157 -17.19 -9.02 2.78
N PHE A 158 -15.95 -8.56 2.81
CA PHE A 158 -14.88 -9.11 1.98
C PHE A 158 -14.64 -10.59 2.32
N HIS A 159 -14.50 -10.93 3.60
CA HIS A 159 -14.39 -12.32 4.05
C HIS A 159 -15.58 -13.19 3.64
N ALA A 160 -16.81 -12.69 3.77
CA ALA A 160 -18.00 -13.40 3.34
C ALA A 160 -18.00 -13.68 1.83
N LYS A 161 -17.64 -12.67 1.02
CA LYS A 161 -17.56 -12.76 -0.45
C LYS A 161 -16.41 -13.68 -0.90
N ALA A 162 -15.25 -13.63 -0.23
CA ALA A 162 -14.12 -14.53 -0.46
C ALA A 162 -14.52 -16.00 -0.20
N ARG A 163 -15.22 -16.25 0.91
CA ARG A 163 -15.76 -17.58 1.24
C ARG A 163 -16.76 -18.08 0.18
N GLN A 164 -17.67 -17.22 -0.27
CA GLN A 164 -18.61 -17.55 -1.35
C GLN A 164 -17.89 -17.87 -2.68
N ALA A 165 -16.77 -17.20 -2.94
CA ALA A 165 -15.91 -17.47 -4.09
C ALA A 165 -15.06 -18.74 -3.93
N GLY A 166 -15.09 -19.41 -2.77
CA GLY A 166 -14.24 -20.58 -2.48
C GLY A 166 -12.75 -20.21 -2.36
N VAL A 167 -12.47 -18.97 -1.93
CA VAL A 167 -11.13 -18.47 -1.63
C VAL A 167 -10.87 -18.68 -0.14
N PHE A 168 -9.75 -19.29 0.20
CA PHE A 168 -9.34 -19.45 1.59
C PHE A 168 -8.73 -18.14 2.10
N ALA A 169 -9.38 -17.52 3.09
CA ALA A 169 -8.96 -16.25 3.68
C ALA A 169 -9.03 -16.35 5.21
N PRO A 170 -7.91 -16.62 5.91
CA PRO A 170 -7.84 -16.64 7.36
C PRO A 170 -8.19 -15.26 7.96
N ASP A 171 -8.85 -15.23 9.13
CA ASP A 171 -9.13 -13.98 9.84
C ASP A 171 -7.85 -13.41 10.46
N LEU A 172 -7.52 -12.16 10.12
CA LEU A 172 -6.36 -11.46 10.66
C LEU A 172 -6.75 -10.36 11.65
N LEU A 173 -8.03 -9.97 11.73
CA LEU A 173 -8.50 -8.92 12.62
C LEU A 173 -8.41 -9.34 14.09
N GLY A 174 -8.91 -10.52 14.46
CA GLY A 174 -8.87 -11.00 15.83
C GLY A 174 -7.45 -11.12 16.40
N PRO A 175 -6.51 -11.80 15.71
CA PRO A 175 -5.11 -11.88 16.14
C PRO A 175 -4.43 -10.51 16.31
N LEU A 176 -4.63 -9.60 15.35
CA LEU A 176 -4.07 -8.25 15.42
C LEU A 176 -4.67 -7.42 16.57
N GLN A 177 -5.98 -7.54 16.81
CA GLN A 177 -6.65 -6.89 17.94
C GLN A 177 -6.07 -7.36 19.28
N ALA A 178 -5.86 -8.67 19.43
CA ALA A 178 -5.28 -9.24 20.65
C ALA A 178 -3.83 -8.78 20.86
N ALA A 179 -3.05 -8.69 19.79
CA ALA A 179 -1.65 -8.26 19.84
C ALA A 179 -1.46 -6.78 20.23
N LYS A 180 -2.49 -5.94 20.13
CA LYS A 180 -2.44 -4.54 20.63
C LYS A 180 -2.05 -4.43 22.11
N ALA A 181 -2.32 -5.46 22.91
CA ALA A 181 -1.94 -5.51 24.32
C ALA A 181 -0.41 -5.62 24.53
N GLN A 182 0.33 -6.06 23.51
CA GLN A 182 1.79 -6.25 23.55
C GLN A 182 2.55 -5.07 22.93
N GLY A 183 1.87 -4.28 22.11
CA GLY A 183 2.45 -3.11 21.47
C GLY A 183 1.64 -2.65 20.26
N GLN A 184 2.13 -1.63 19.58
CA GLN A 184 1.55 -1.18 18.32
C GLN A 184 1.69 -2.26 17.24
N VAL A 185 0.56 -2.67 16.64
CA VAL A 185 0.52 -3.54 15.45
C VAL A 185 0.50 -2.75 14.15
N PHE A 186 0.14 -1.45 14.19
CA PHE A 186 0.35 -0.49 13.11
C PHE A 186 1.12 0.73 13.61
N LEU A 187 1.86 1.34 12.69
CA LEU A 187 2.54 2.60 12.95
C LEU A 187 1.53 3.75 13.08
N ARG A 188 1.86 4.71 13.94
CA ARG A 188 0.99 5.85 14.25
C ARG A 188 0.91 6.82 13.07
N THR A 189 2.04 7.08 12.41
CA THR A 189 2.19 8.09 11.36
C THR A 189 2.37 7.51 9.96
N ASP A 190 2.17 6.20 9.80
CA ASP A 190 2.38 5.46 8.55
C ASP A 190 1.18 4.53 8.27
N THR A 191 0.89 4.21 7.01
CA THR A 191 -0.20 3.29 6.66
C THR A 191 0.03 1.85 7.12
N HIS A 192 1.28 1.44 7.30
CA HIS A 192 1.66 0.04 7.45
C HIS A 192 1.60 -0.48 8.88
N TRP A 193 1.60 -1.82 8.98
CA TRP A 193 1.84 -2.52 10.23
C TRP A 193 3.22 -2.23 10.81
N THR A 194 3.42 -2.52 12.09
CA THR A 194 4.77 -2.64 12.65
C THR A 194 5.36 -4.01 12.29
N PRO A 195 6.68 -4.22 12.46
CA PRO A 195 7.27 -5.56 12.31
C PRO A 195 6.67 -6.62 13.24
N MET A 196 6.12 -6.20 14.39
CA MET A 196 5.38 -7.09 15.29
C MET A 196 3.98 -7.41 14.73
N GLY A 197 3.26 -6.42 14.19
CA GLY A 197 1.99 -6.68 13.52
C GLY A 197 2.13 -7.62 12.30
N ALA A 198 3.19 -7.44 11.51
CA ALA A 198 3.51 -8.33 10.39
C ALA A 198 3.84 -9.77 10.85
N GLU A 199 4.57 -9.90 11.97
CA GLU A 199 4.88 -11.20 12.58
C GLU A 199 3.63 -11.94 13.04
N VAL A 200 2.71 -11.25 13.74
CA VAL A 200 1.42 -11.82 14.17
C VAL A 200 0.61 -12.33 12.98
N VAL A 201 0.58 -11.59 11.87
CA VAL A 201 -0.09 -12.04 10.64
C VAL A 201 0.60 -13.26 10.06
N ALA A 202 1.93 -13.27 9.97
CA ALA A 202 2.70 -14.38 9.42
C ALA A 202 2.49 -15.67 10.22
N GLU A 203 2.53 -15.59 11.56
CA GLU A 203 2.25 -16.72 12.46
C GLU A 203 0.84 -17.26 12.25
N HIS A 204 -0.16 -16.38 12.19
CA HIS A 204 -1.54 -16.81 12.01
C HIS A 204 -1.80 -17.44 10.63
N LEU A 205 -1.16 -16.93 9.58
CA LEU A 205 -1.22 -17.50 8.24
C LEU A 205 -0.53 -18.87 8.20
N ALA A 206 0.64 -19.02 8.83
CA ALA A 206 1.35 -20.30 8.89
C ALA A 206 0.55 -21.37 9.64
N ASP A 207 -0.07 -21.01 10.75
CA ASP A 207 -1.00 -21.86 11.48
C ASP A 207 -2.20 -22.29 10.62
N ALA A 208 -2.74 -21.38 9.81
CA ALA A 208 -3.86 -21.67 8.92
C ALA A 208 -3.45 -22.59 7.77
N VAL A 209 -2.24 -22.40 7.21
CA VAL A 209 -1.62 -23.26 6.19
C VAL A 209 -1.38 -24.66 6.73
N ALA A 210 -0.85 -24.79 7.95
CA ALA A 210 -0.58 -26.06 8.59
C ALA A 210 -1.88 -26.83 8.90
N ARG A 211 -2.93 -26.15 9.40
CA ARG A 211 -4.23 -26.79 9.69
C ARG A 211 -4.95 -27.34 8.46
N GLN A 212 -4.60 -26.87 7.27
CA GLN A 212 -5.19 -27.27 5.99
C GLN A 212 -4.26 -28.19 5.19
N ASP A 213 -3.10 -28.56 5.74
CA ASP A 213 -2.07 -29.38 5.10
C ASP A 213 -1.68 -28.86 3.69
N LEU A 214 -1.61 -27.54 3.51
CA LEU A 214 -1.38 -26.93 2.18
C LEU A 214 0.09 -26.97 1.73
N LEU A 215 1.02 -27.18 2.67
CA LEU A 215 2.45 -27.14 2.42
C LEU A 215 3.09 -28.47 2.79
N SER A 216 3.86 -29.03 1.86
CA SER A 216 4.61 -30.27 2.03
C SER A 216 6.10 -30.06 1.74
N GLY A 217 6.96 -30.88 2.35
CA GLY A 217 8.40 -30.80 2.19
C GLY A 217 9.14 -30.85 3.52
N THR A 218 10.48 -30.78 3.45
CA THR A 218 11.31 -30.75 4.66
C THR A 218 11.34 -29.34 5.25
N PRO A 219 10.92 -29.14 6.52
CA PRO A 219 10.92 -27.81 7.11
C PRO A 219 12.33 -27.22 7.21
N GLN A 220 12.50 -26.00 6.71
CA GLN A 220 13.72 -25.21 6.84
C GLN A 220 13.63 -24.29 8.06
N LEU A 221 14.73 -24.18 8.81
CA LEU A 221 14.79 -23.29 9.97
C LEU A 221 15.29 -21.90 9.57
N PHE A 222 14.59 -20.87 10.03
CA PHE A 222 14.97 -19.48 9.91
C PHE A 222 15.07 -18.84 11.30
N VAL A 223 15.92 -17.83 11.42
CA VAL A 223 16.15 -17.05 12.65
C VAL A 223 15.96 -15.58 12.35
N THR A 224 15.11 -14.93 13.13
CA THR A 224 14.86 -13.49 13.07
C THR A 224 15.62 -12.77 14.17
N GLU A 225 16.36 -11.74 13.80
CA GLU A 225 17.11 -10.88 14.70
C GLU A 225 16.47 -9.49 14.73
N ALA A 226 16.19 -8.99 15.94
CA ALA A 226 15.69 -7.64 16.16
C ALA A 226 16.85 -6.66 16.36
N LYS A 227 16.81 -5.53 15.65
CA LYS A 227 17.76 -4.43 15.81
C LYS A 227 17.24 -3.42 16.84
N PRO A 228 18.10 -2.53 17.39
CA PRO A 228 17.64 -1.44 18.23
C PRO A 228 16.59 -0.58 17.52
N ALA A 229 15.62 -0.09 18.27
CA ALA A 229 14.59 0.77 17.72
C ALA A 229 15.18 2.13 17.29
N THR A 230 14.72 2.62 16.14
CA THR A 230 15.16 3.89 15.55
C THR A 230 13.96 4.74 15.15
N PRO A 231 14.06 6.09 15.23
CA PRO A 231 13.03 6.97 14.69
C PRO A 231 12.75 6.69 13.22
N TYR A 232 11.47 6.63 12.85
CA TYR A 232 10.99 6.37 11.51
C TYR A 232 9.93 7.40 11.10
N LYS A 233 10.16 8.08 9.97
CA LYS A 233 9.21 9.04 9.41
C LYS A 233 8.20 8.29 8.56
N GLY A 234 6.95 8.21 9.03
CA GLY A 234 5.88 7.50 8.33
C GLY A 234 5.43 8.15 7.02
N ASP A 235 4.93 7.33 6.10
CA ASP A 235 4.48 7.75 4.76
C ASP A 235 3.37 8.83 4.80
N LEU A 236 2.43 8.75 5.74
CA LEU A 236 1.32 9.69 5.88
C LEU A 236 1.78 11.10 6.24
N THR A 237 2.97 11.24 6.84
CA THR A 237 3.54 12.56 7.13
C THR A 237 3.86 13.36 5.86
N ASN A 238 4.08 12.69 4.72
CA ASN A 238 4.36 13.34 3.44
C ASN A 238 3.12 14.04 2.85
N PHE A 239 1.92 13.69 3.32
CA PHE A 239 0.66 14.33 2.94
C PHE A 239 0.32 15.53 3.84
N LEU A 240 1.13 15.79 4.87
CA LEU A 240 0.99 16.98 5.70
C LEU A 240 1.72 18.17 5.04
N PRO A 241 1.03 19.29 4.79
CA PRO A 241 1.58 20.41 4.04
C PRO A 241 2.43 21.35 4.92
N LEU A 242 3.26 20.77 5.79
CA LEU A 242 3.99 21.49 6.83
C LEU A 242 5.47 21.69 6.49
N ASP A 243 6.06 20.83 5.66
CA ASP A 243 7.46 20.96 5.26
C ASP A 243 7.66 22.06 4.18
N PRO A 244 8.75 22.85 4.23
CA PRO A 244 9.80 22.85 5.26
C PRO A 244 9.56 23.83 6.42
N LEU A 245 8.58 24.74 6.32
CA LEU A 245 8.45 25.93 7.18
C LEU A 245 7.86 25.64 8.56
N PHE A 246 7.07 24.59 8.68
CA PHE A 246 6.33 24.19 9.88
C PHE A 246 6.64 22.74 10.27
N SER A 247 7.84 22.27 9.97
CA SER A 247 8.31 20.91 10.30
C SER A 247 8.21 20.60 11.80
N ASN A 248 8.28 21.62 12.66
CA ASN A 248 8.07 21.51 14.12
C ASN A 248 6.61 21.16 14.53
N LEU A 249 5.65 21.27 13.61
CA LEU A 249 4.25 20.86 13.83
C LEU A 249 3.96 19.43 13.34
N LEU A 250 4.92 18.78 12.67
CA LEU A 250 4.75 17.38 12.27
C LEU A 250 4.62 16.49 13.51
N PRO A 251 3.85 15.40 13.42
CA PRO A 251 3.84 14.34 14.42
C PRO A 251 5.25 13.87 14.76
N THR A 252 5.46 13.49 16.02
CA THR A 252 6.69 12.81 16.43
C THR A 252 6.89 11.58 15.55
N PRO A 253 8.11 11.29 15.04
CA PRO A 253 8.37 10.06 14.30
C PRO A 253 7.98 8.82 15.10
N ASP A 254 7.58 7.76 14.40
CA ASP A 254 7.37 6.46 15.03
C ASP A 254 8.70 5.87 15.51
N SER A 255 8.62 4.92 16.46
CA SER A 255 9.77 4.12 16.88
C SER A 255 9.69 2.76 16.18
N LEU A 256 10.45 2.58 15.11
CA LEU A 256 10.50 1.32 14.37
C LEU A 256 11.60 0.43 14.94
N GLN A 257 11.31 -0.85 15.21
CA GLN A 257 12.30 -1.85 15.55
C GLN A 257 12.56 -2.75 14.33
N PRO A 258 13.60 -2.48 13.52
CA PRO A 258 13.85 -3.29 12.32
C PRO A 258 14.14 -4.74 12.70
N ARG A 259 13.63 -5.67 11.90
CA ARG A 259 13.87 -7.11 12.03
C ARG A 259 14.46 -7.64 10.73
N SER A 260 15.30 -8.67 10.84
CA SER A 260 15.88 -9.34 9.67
C SER A 260 15.91 -10.83 9.92
N THR A 261 15.42 -11.58 8.94
CA THR A 261 15.36 -13.04 9.00
C THR A 261 16.37 -13.65 8.05
N ARG A 262 17.03 -14.73 8.48
CA ARG A 262 18.01 -15.49 7.70
C ARG A 262 17.84 -17.00 7.97
N PRO A 263 18.24 -17.88 7.04
CA PRO A 263 18.27 -19.31 7.32
C PRO A 263 19.23 -19.62 8.49
N ALA A 264 18.84 -20.58 9.34
CA ALA A 264 19.57 -20.96 10.55
C ALA A 264 20.86 -21.73 10.25
N GLN A 265 20.85 -22.51 9.18
CA GLN A 265 22.02 -23.20 8.62
C GLN A 265 22.39 -22.47 7.33
N ALA A 266 23.66 -22.10 7.17
CA ALA A 266 24.18 -21.81 5.85
C ALA A 266 23.96 -23.10 5.03
N GLN A 267 23.27 -23.01 3.89
CA GLN A 267 23.38 -24.08 2.89
C GLN A 267 24.87 -24.33 2.73
N ALA A 268 25.31 -25.55 3.06
CA ALA A 268 26.70 -25.89 2.86
C ALA A 268 27.02 -25.56 1.40
N ASP A 269 28.15 -24.88 1.17
CA ASP A 269 28.78 -24.65 -0.14
C ASP A 269 29.21 -26.00 -0.79
N SER A 270 28.41 -27.07 -0.66
CA SER A 270 28.45 -28.17 -1.59
C SER A 270 27.84 -27.65 -2.88
N GLY A 271 28.64 -27.56 -3.94
CA GLY A 271 28.19 -27.14 -5.27
C GLY A 271 26.92 -27.86 -5.74
N ASP A 272 26.63 -29.05 -5.22
CA ASP A 272 25.41 -29.84 -5.50
C ASP A 272 24.10 -29.22 -4.95
N ALA A 273 24.15 -28.42 -3.88
CA ALA A 273 22.94 -27.77 -3.30
C ALA A 273 22.46 -26.57 -4.13
N LEU A 274 23.34 -25.99 -4.96
CA LEU A 274 23.00 -24.92 -5.91
C LEU A 274 22.34 -25.46 -7.20
N PHE A 275 22.43 -26.78 -7.43
CA PHE A 275 21.87 -27.48 -8.59
C PHE A 275 20.74 -28.46 -8.22
N ALA A 276 20.39 -28.57 -6.94
CA ALA A 276 19.12 -29.18 -6.58
C ALA A 276 18.01 -28.28 -7.13
N ASP A 277 17.09 -28.85 -7.91
CA ASP A 277 15.85 -28.18 -8.32
C ASP A 277 15.08 -27.78 -7.05
N SER A 278 15.43 -26.63 -6.48
CA SER A 278 14.74 -26.09 -5.32
C SER A 278 13.43 -25.49 -5.83
N GLU A 279 12.42 -26.34 -6.00
CA GLU A 279 11.06 -25.87 -6.18
C GLU A 279 10.71 -24.99 -4.98
N ILE A 280 10.54 -23.69 -5.21
CA ILE A 280 10.23 -22.74 -4.15
C ILE A 280 8.75 -22.97 -3.79
N PRO A 281 8.47 -23.45 -2.58
CA PRO A 281 7.15 -24.00 -2.28
C PRO A 281 6.12 -22.91 -1.96
N VAL A 282 6.56 -21.67 -1.67
CA VAL A 282 5.68 -20.56 -1.32
C VAL A 282 6.04 -19.29 -2.11
N ALA A 283 5.04 -18.64 -2.68
CA ALA A 283 5.15 -17.29 -3.23
C ALA A 283 4.34 -16.29 -2.41
N LEU A 284 4.91 -15.11 -2.18
CA LEU A 284 4.25 -13.96 -1.56
C LEU A 284 4.00 -12.87 -2.62
N ILE A 285 2.74 -12.52 -2.82
CA ILE A 285 2.34 -11.43 -3.71
C ILE A 285 1.55 -10.43 -2.86
N GLY A 286 1.76 -9.14 -3.08
CA GLY A 286 1.02 -8.12 -2.36
C GLY A 286 1.47 -6.71 -2.71
N THR A 287 1.29 -5.84 -1.74
CA THR A 287 1.58 -4.41 -1.82
C THR A 287 2.88 -4.07 -1.09
N SER A 288 3.10 -2.78 -0.79
CA SER A 288 4.14 -2.27 0.09
C SER A 288 4.17 -2.91 1.49
N TYR A 289 3.05 -3.46 2.00
CA TYR A 289 3.04 -4.27 3.24
C TYR A 289 3.93 -5.50 3.13
N SER A 290 4.04 -6.07 1.94
CA SER A 290 4.85 -7.25 1.64
C SER A 290 6.18 -6.91 0.97
N ALA A 291 6.23 -5.86 0.13
CA ALA A 291 7.43 -5.48 -0.63
C ALA A 291 8.47 -4.73 0.21
N ASN A 292 8.04 -3.95 1.20
CA ASN A 292 8.96 -3.10 1.96
C ASN A 292 9.67 -3.91 3.08
N PRO A 293 11.01 -3.97 3.08
CA PRO A 293 11.77 -4.77 4.04
C PRO A 293 11.69 -4.23 5.48
N HIS A 294 11.26 -2.99 5.70
CA HIS A 294 11.09 -2.43 7.05
C HIS A 294 10.13 -3.25 7.91
N TRP A 295 9.14 -3.89 7.30
CA TRP A 295 8.13 -4.69 7.99
C TRP A 295 8.57 -6.13 8.26
N ASN A 296 9.58 -6.62 7.54
CA ASN A 296 10.06 -8.00 7.59
C ASN A 296 8.95 -9.06 7.43
N PHE A 297 7.87 -8.77 6.70
CA PHE A 297 6.76 -9.72 6.52
C PHE A 297 7.20 -11.01 5.80
N LEU A 298 8.05 -10.86 4.77
CA LEU A 298 8.70 -11.99 4.10
C LEU A 298 9.45 -12.90 5.08
N GLY A 299 10.32 -12.31 5.90
CA GLY A 299 11.11 -13.05 6.88
C GLY A 299 10.26 -13.70 7.97
N ALA A 300 9.23 -12.99 8.43
CA ALA A 300 8.28 -13.54 9.38
C ALA A 300 7.53 -14.76 8.81
N LEU A 301 7.12 -14.71 7.54
CA LEU A 301 6.52 -15.86 6.84
C LEU A 301 7.50 -17.02 6.71
N GLN A 302 8.75 -16.76 6.31
CA GLN A 302 9.78 -17.80 6.22
C GLN A 302 9.99 -18.52 7.55
N GLN A 303 10.06 -17.77 8.65
CA GLN A 303 10.21 -18.33 9.99
C GLN A 303 8.97 -19.10 10.44
N ALA A 304 7.77 -18.55 10.26
CA ALA A 304 6.53 -19.18 10.72
C ALA A 304 6.16 -20.42 9.90
N LEU A 305 6.28 -20.35 8.57
CA LEU A 305 6.01 -21.47 7.66
C LEU A 305 7.11 -22.53 7.68
N ARG A 306 8.29 -22.19 8.23
CA ARG A 306 9.50 -23.02 8.17
C ARG A 306 9.82 -23.45 6.74
N SER A 307 9.77 -22.48 5.83
CA SER A 307 9.84 -22.70 4.40
C SER A 307 10.44 -21.48 3.72
N ASP A 308 11.15 -21.68 2.62
CA ASP A 308 11.51 -20.55 1.79
C ASP A 308 10.27 -19.94 1.13
N VAL A 309 10.32 -18.63 0.91
CA VAL A 309 9.24 -17.82 0.36
C VAL A 309 9.85 -16.83 -0.63
N VAL A 310 9.35 -16.80 -1.87
CA VAL A 310 9.77 -15.79 -2.85
C VAL A 310 8.79 -14.64 -2.85
N ASN A 311 9.33 -13.42 -2.77
CA ASN A 311 8.54 -12.20 -2.78
C ASN A 311 8.39 -11.63 -4.19
N TYR A 312 7.16 -11.60 -4.69
CA TYR A 312 6.73 -10.96 -5.93
C TYR A 312 5.84 -9.73 -5.66
N ALA A 313 5.79 -9.24 -4.42
CA ALA A 313 5.06 -8.01 -4.09
C ALA A 313 5.73 -6.77 -4.70
N GLU A 314 4.92 -5.77 -5.05
CA GLU A 314 5.41 -4.48 -5.56
C GLU A 314 4.81 -3.32 -4.76
N ASP A 315 5.58 -2.24 -4.61
CA ASP A 315 5.13 -0.98 -4.00
C ASP A 315 4.40 -0.11 -5.04
N GLY A 316 3.35 0.62 -4.61
CA GLY A 316 2.70 1.67 -5.42
C GLY A 316 1.70 1.21 -6.48
N HIS A 317 1.39 -0.09 -6.60
CA HIS A 317 0.51 -0.62 -7.65
C HIS A 317 -0.79 -1.28 -7.16
N GLY A 318 -1.04 -1.27 -5.85
CA GLY A 318 -2.16 -2.00 -5.23
C GLY A 318 -1.98 -3.52 -5.31
N PRO A 319 -2.93 -4.32 -4.77
CA PRO A 319 -2.74 -5.77 -4.61
C PRO A 319 -3.02 -6.58 -5.89
N LEU A 320 -3.77 -6.02 -6.86
CA LEU A 320 -4.18 -6.74 -8.06
C LEU A 320 -3.12 -6.74 -9.16
N VAL A 321 -2.47 -5.61 -9.43
CA VAL A 321 -1.50 -5.50 -10.52
C VAL A 321 -0.31 -6.46 -10.35
N PRO A 322 0.33 -6.58 -9.17
CA PRO A 322 1.42 -7.54 -8.95
C PRO A 322 0.97 -8.99 -9.15
N MET A 323 -0.26 -9.33 -8.73
CA MET A 323 -0.84 -10.65 -8.95
C MET A 323 -1.01 -10.97 -10.44
N LEU A 324 -1.59 -10.04 -11.19
CA LEU A 324 -1.82 -10.22 -12.63
C LEU A 324 -0.48 -10.28 -13.42
N LYS A 325 0.53 -9.51 -13.01
CA LYS A 325 1.90 -9.65 -13.54
C LYS A 325 2.46 -11.03 -13.24
N TYR A 326 2.37 -11.49 -11.99
CA TYR A 326 2.87 -12.80 -11.56
C TYR A 326 2.30 -13.96 -12.39
N LEU A 327 0.98 -13.95 -12.65
CA LEU A 327 0.33 -14.98 -13.49
C LEU A 327 0.86 -15.05 -14.94
N ASN A 328 1.56 -14.01 -15.41
CA ASN A 328 2.17 -13.97 -16.74
C ASN A 328 3.66 -14.32 -16.74
N THR A 329 4.29 -14.50 -15.58
CA THR A 329 5.72 -14.81 -15.45
C THR A 329 6.06 -16.25 -15.86
N ASP A 330 7.30 -16.47 -16.28
CA ASP A 330 7.80 -17.83 -16.52
C ASP A 330 7.92 -18.65 -15.24
N ALA A 331 8.15 -17.98 -14.10
CA ALA A 331 8.17 -18.62 -12.79
C ALA A 331 6.84 -19.30 -12.48
N PHE A 332 5.71 -18.62 -12.67
CA PHE A 332 4.40 -19.24 -12.50
C PHE A 332 4.13 -20.36 -13.53
N LYS A 333 4.54 -20.17 -14.79
CA LYS A 333 4.26 -21.12 -15.87
C LYS A 333 5.06 -22.42 -15.79
N HIS A 334 6.27 -22.38 -15.24
CA HIS A 334 7.21 -23.53 -15.25
C HIS A 334 7.63 -24.00 -13.85
N SER A 335 7.38 -23.21 -12.81
CA SER A 335 7.85 -23.47 -11.44
C SER A 335 6.83 -22.94 -10.43
N ALA A 336 5.56 -23.33 -10.60
CA ALA A 336 4.47 -22.89 -9.75
C ALA A 336 4.66 -23.35 -8.29
N PRO A 337 4.42 -22.49 -7.28
CA PRO A 337 4.58 -22.85 -5.87
C PRO A 337 3.43 -23.76 -5.41
N GLN A 338 3.62 -24.47 -4.29
CA GLN A 338 2.51 -25.20 -3.64
C GLN A 338 1.48 -24.24 -3.06
N VAL A 339 1.96 -23.17 -2.39
CA VAL A 339 1.13 -22.17 -1.72
C VAL A 339 1.44 -20.78 -2.27
N LEU A 340 0.41 -20.01 -2.54
CA LEU A 340 0.53 -18.59 -2.82
C LEU A 340 -0.17 -17.80 -1.72
N VAL A 341 0.59 -16.97 -1.00
CA VAL A 341 0.07 -15.97 -0.06
C VAL A 341 -0.17 -14.68 -0.83
N TRP A 342 -1.43 -14.24 -0.89
CA TRP A 342 -1.81 -12.98 -1.53
C TRP A 342 -2.25 -11.97 -0.47
N GLU A 343 -1.38 -11.01 -0.16
CA GLU A 343 -1.64 -9.92 0.76
C GLU A 343 -2.50 -8.83 0.08
N PHE A 344 -3.63 -8.50 0.70
CA PHE A 344 -4.64 -7.63 0.13
C PHE A 344 -5.29 -6.75 1.22
N PRO A 345 -4.94 -5.46 1.35
CA PRO A 345 -5.59 -4.58 2.32
C PRO A 345 -7.06 -4.32 1.97
N GLU A 346 -7.96 -4.37 2.96
CA GLU A 346 -9.42 -4.31 2.73
C GLU A 346 -9.84 -3.07 1.91
N ARG A 347 -9.15 -1.94 2.12
CA ARG A 347 -9.44 -0.66 1.46
C ARG A 347 -9.32 -0.69 -0.06
N TYR A 348 -8.58 -1.63 -0.64
CA TYR A 348 -8.43 -1.76 -2.10
C TYR A 348 -9.62 -2.47 -2.77
N LEU A 349 -10.46 -3.18 -2.03
CA LEU A 349 -11.59 -3.91 -2.62
C LEU A 349 -12.56 -2.99 -3.38
N PRO A 350 -13.00 -1.84 -2.84
CA PRO A 350 -13.88 -0.92 -3.54
C PRO A 350 -13.15 0.06 -4.49
N MET A 351 -11.83 -0.06 -4.66
CA MET A 351 -11.05 0.88 -5.48
C MET A 351 -10.94 0.43 -6.93
N LYS A 352 -10.89 1.42 -7.83
CA LYS A 352 -10.59 1.19 -9.25
C LYS A 352 -9.11 0.84 -9.42
N ASN A 353 -8.84 -0.21 -10.19
CA ASN A 353 -7.48 -0.60 -10.56
C ASN A 353 -7.15 -0.12 -11.99
N ASP A 354 -5.91 0.31 -12.22
CA ASP A 354 -5.41 0.55 -13.57
C ASP A 354 -4.92 -0.76 -14.18
N LEU A 355 -5.75 -1.34 -15.05
CA LEU A 355 -5.46 -2.58 -15.76
C LEU A 355 -5.12 -2.34 -17.24
N SER A 356 -4.83 -1.09 -17.63
CA SER A 356 -4.56 -0.71 -19.03
C SER A 356 -3.35 -1.41 -19.64
N ALA A 357 -2.43 -1.88 -18.80
CA ALA A 357 -1.23 -2.63 -19.23
C ALA A 357 -1.51 -4.10 -19.59
N PHE A 358 -2.70 -4.63 -19.30
CA PHE A 358 -3.07 -6.03 -19.56
C PHE A 358 -3.99 -6.15 -20.77
N ASP A 359 -3.92 -7.28 -21.47
CA ASP A 359 -4.85 -7.59 -22.55
C ASP A 359 -6.31 -7.62 -22.03
N PRO A 360 -7.20 -6.75 -22.54
CA PRO A 360 -8.61 -6.72 -22.12
C PRO A 360 -9.34 -8.05 -22.32
N GLN A 361 -8.97 -8.84 -23.34
CA GLN A 361 -9.57 -10.16 -23.58
C GLN A 361 -9.17 -11.14 -22.49
N TRP A 362 -7.90 -11.15 -22.09
CA TRP A 362 -7.40 -11.97 -20.99
C TRP A 362 -8.06 -11.60 -19.66
N ILE A 363 -8.19 -10.30 -19.36
CA ILE A 363 -8.90 -9.82 -18.17
C ILE A 363 -10.38 -10.26 -18.19
N ALA A 364 -11.04 -10.17 -19.34
CA ALA A 364 -12.42 -10.63 -19.49
C ALA A 364 -12.56 -12.14 -19.31
N GLN A 365 -11.59 -12.94 -19.78
CA GLN A 365 -11.54 -14.38 -19.56
C GLN A 365 -11.32 -14.72 -18.08
N LEU A 366 -10.39 -14.02 -17.42
CA LEU A 366 -10.11 -14.20 -16.01
C LEU A 366 -11.36 -13.92 -15.15
N LYS A 367 -12.17 -12.93 -15.50
CA LYS A 367 -13.44 -12.67 -14.78
C LYS A 367 -14.51 -13.76 -15.01
N LYS A 368 -14.42 -14.54 -16.09
CA LYS A 368 -15.42 -15.52 -16.57
C LYS A 368 -15.17 -16.97 -16.14
N THR A 369 -14.04 -17.31 -15.52
CA THR A 369 -13.59 -18.70 -15.26
C THR A 369 -14.59 -19.59 -14.50
N ARG A 370 -15.64 -19.04 -13.87
CA ARG A 370 -16.70 -19.82 -13.23
C ARG A 370 -18.02 -20.00 -14.00
N THR A 371 -18.30 -19.27 -15.08
CA THR A 371 -19.54 -19.49 -15.85
C THR A 371 -19.48 -20.76 -16.70
N ALA A 372 -18.31 -21.08 -17.29
CA ALA A 372 -18.18 -22.22 -18.21
C ALA A 372 -18.28 -23.60 -17.53
N ASN A 373 -17.76 -23.76 -16.30
CA ASN A 373 -17.73 -25.06 -15.62
C ASN A 373 -19.07 -25.43 -14.95
N GLN A 374 -19.92 -24.45 -14.61
CA GLN A 374 -21.30 -24.73 -14.20
C GLN A 374 -22.20 -25.03 -15.40
N ASP A 375 -21.99 -24.37 -16.55
CA ASP A 375 -22.76 -24.67 -17.76
C ASP A 375 -22.46 -26.08 -18.31
N MET A 376 -21.21 -26.56 -18.20
CA MET A 376 -20.89 -27.95 -18.56
C MET A 376 -21.41 -28.98 -17.55
N ALA A 377 -21.36 -28.69 -16.24
CA ALA A 377 -21.91 -29.59 -15.21
C ALA A 377 -23.46 -29.62 -15.22
N LEU A 378 -24.11 -28.54 -15.64
CA LEU A 378 -25.56 -28.48 -15.85
C LEU A 378 -25.98 -29.06 -17.21
N SER A 379 -25.13 -29.02 -18.24
CA SER A 379 -25.42 -29.69 -19.52
C SER A 379 -25.18 -31.20 -19.48
N SER A 380 -24.21 -31.68 -18.69
CA SER A 380 -23.98 -33.12 -18.48
C SER A 380 -25.09 -33.79 -17.68
N ASN A 381 -25.75 -33.06 -16.78
CA ASN A 381 -26.93 -33.55 -16.05
C ASN A 381 -28.25 -33.48 -16.84
N ARG A 382 -28.27 -32.83 -18.01
CA ARG A 382 -29.46 -32.79 -18.90
C ARG A 382 -29.47 -33.84 -20.00
N THR A 383 -28.39 -34.61 -20.17
CA THR A 383 -28.28 -35.66 -21.20
C THR A 383 -28.50 -37.07 -20.66
N GLN A 384 -28.89 -37.20 -19.39
CA GLN A 384 -29.37 -38.46 -18.80
C GLN A 384 -30.78 -38.30 -18.24
N HIS A 385 -31.78 -38.09 -19.11
CA HIS A 385 -33.17 -38.44 -18.85
C HIS A 385 -33.91 -38.72 -20.14
#